data_AF-A0A7D9KAN4-F1
#
_entry.id   AF-A0A7D9KAN4-F1
#
_cell.length_a   1.000
_cell.length_b   1.000
_cell.length_c   1.000
_cell.angle_alpha   90.00
_cell.angle_beta   90.00
_cell.angle_gamma   90.00
#
_symmetry.space_group_name_H-M   'P 1'
#
loop_
_entity.id
_entity.type
_entity.pdbx_description
1 polymer ?
#
loop_
_entity_poly.entity_id
_entity_poly.type
_entity_poly.pdbx_seq_one_letter_code
_entity_poly.pdbx_strand_id
1 'polypeptide(L)'
;MDARQANKSEIKFIEGKGEIHCKQIIAAKVDGRINMAMTTFTLEFELESMIQVRWLLGFIPINQIKTCKRNDELTMSEDQKNLLKIWCQVKLFNYVDEKCKNAEIE
;
A
#
# COMPACT_ATOMS: atom_id res chain seq x y z
N MET A 1 -19.78 1.27 -19.28
CA MET A 1 -18.78 2.33 -18.98
C MET A 1 -17.47 1.59 -18.75
N ASP A 2 -16.51 1.68 -19.68
CA ASP A 2 -15.24 0.94 -19.58
C ASP A 2 -14.27 1.74 -18.71
N ALA A 3 -14.16 1.38 -17.43
CA ALA A 3 -13.17 1.92 -16.52
C ALA A 3 -11.97 0.98 -16.47
N ARG A 4 -10.77 1.51 -16.77
CA ARG A 4 -9.50 0.79 -16.59
C ARG A 4 -8.83 1.24 -15.30
N GLN A 5 -8.31 0.28 -14.54
CA GLN A 5 -7.60 0.53 -13.29
C GLN A 5 -6.18 0.00 -13.39
N ALA A 6 -5.22 0.80 -12.92
CA ALA A 6 -3.84 0.39 -12.75
C ALA A 6 -3.36 0.73 -11.33
N ASN A 7 -2.68 -0.22 -10.68
CA ASN A 7 -2.09 -0.06 -9.36
C ASN A 7 -0.56 -0.14 -9.47
N LYS A 8 0.16 0.71 -8.73
CA LYS A 8 1.63 0.69 -8.61
C LYS A 8 2.03 0.85 -7.14
N SER A 9 3.06 0.15 -6.69
CA SER A 9 3.61 0.27 -5.33
C SER A 9 5.11 0.52 -5.37
N GLU A 10 5.61 1.32 -4.43
CA GLU A 10 7.03 1.58 -4.22
C GLU A 10 7.32 1.55 -2.72
N ILE A 11 8.39 0.89 -2.29
CA ILE A 11 8.83 0.84 -0.89
C ILE A 11 10.12 1.64 -0.76
N LYS A 12 10.16 2.56 0.20
CA LYS A 12 11.32 3.42 0.51
C LYS A 12 11.74 3.22 1.96
N PHE A 13 13.04 3.37 2.22
CA PHE A 13 13.60 3.31 3.57
C PHE A 13 14.31 4.62 3.90
N ILE A 14 14.02 5.14 5.09
CA ILE A 14 14.63 6.34 5.64
C ILE A 14 14.93 6.03 7.12
N GLU A 15 16.22 5.97 7.49
CA GLU A 15 16.68 5.92 8.89
C GLU A 15 15.97 4.84 9.75
N GLY A 16 15.92 3.59 9.29
CA GLY A 16 15.29 2.48 10.04
C GLY A 16 13.76 2.42 9.95
N LYS A 17 13.12 3.43 9.34
CA LYS A 17 11.68 3.45 9.04
C LYS A 17 11.44 3.18 7.56
N GLY A 18 10.42 2.38 7.29
CA GLY A 18 9.97 2.05 5.94
C GLY A 18 8.69 2.80 5.60
N GLU A 19 8.55 3.18 4.34
CA GLU A 19 7.32 3.72 3.77
C GLU A 19 6.94 2.92 2.52
N ILE A 20 5.70 2.46 2.43
CA ILE A 20 5.14 1.92 1.20
C ILE A 20 4.13 2.89 0.61
N HIS A 21 4.36 3.27 -0.64
CA HIS A 21 3.56 4.21 -1.42
C HIS A 21 2.79 3.44 -2.48
N CYS A 22 1.47 3.39 -2.36
CA CYS A 22 0.57 2.70 -3.27
C CYS A 22 -0.23 3.72 -4.08
N LYS A 23 -0.10 3.69 -5.40
CA LYS A 23 -0.78 4.59 -6.34
C LYS A 23 -1.83 3.80 -7.12
N GLN A 24 -3.02 4.37 -7.24
CA GLN A 24 -4.08 3.86 -8.09
C GLN A 24 -4.46 4.93 -9.10
N ILE A 25 -4.52 4.53 -10.37
CA ILE A 25 -4.98 5.35 -11.48
C ILE A 25 -6.23 4.70 -12.06
N ILE A 26 -7.29 5.47 -12.20
CA ILE A 26 -8.54 5.04 -12.82
C ILE A 26 -8.81 5.93 -14.03
N ALA A 27 -8.91 5.32 -15.21
CA ALA A 27 -9.30 5.99 -16.44
C ALA A 27 -10.69 5.52 -16.86
N ALA A 28 -11.64 6.44 -17.01
CA ALA A 28 -13.01 6.14 -17.45
C ALA A 28 -13.39 7.00 -18.66
N LYS A 29 -13.98 6.36 -19.67
CA LYS A 29 -14.52 7.07 -20.84
C LYS A 29 -15.96 7.51 -20.56
N VAL A 30 -16.20 8.82 -20.59
CA VAL A 30 -17.53 9.46 -20.40
C VAL A 30 -17.75 10.42 -21.57
N ASP A 31 -18.83 10.23 -22.32
CA ASP A 31 -19.23 11.08 -23.46
C ASP A 31 -18.09 11.38 -24.46
N GLY A 32 -17.31 10.35 -24.79
CA GLY A 32 -16.19 10.46 -25.73
C GLY A 32 -14.89 11.05 -25.16
N ARG A 33 -14.89 11.54 -23.91
CA ARG A 33 -13.70 12.05 -23.20
C ARG A 33 -13.15 11.01 -22.22
N ILE A 34 -11.84 11.02 -22.01
CA ILE A 34 -11.17 10.20 -20.99
C ILE A 34 -11.00 11.05 -19.74
N ASN A 35 -11.63 10.65 -18.64
CA ASN A 35 -11.40 11.21 -17.32
C ASN A 35 -10.43 10.31 -16.57
N MET A 36 -9.40 10.88 -15.94
CA MET A 36 -8.39 10.14 -15.18
C MET A 36 -8.36 10.60 -13.73
N ALA A 37 -8.62 9.71 -12.78
CA ALA A 37 -8.42 9.97 -11.35
C ALA A 37 -7.16 9.26 -10.85
N MET A 38 -6.43 9.90 -9.94
CA MET A 38 -5.30 9.30 -9.24
C MET A 38 -5.45 9.54 -7.74
N THR A 39 -5.14 8.50 -6.96
CA THR A 39 -4.96 8.62 -5.51
C THR A 39 -3.71 7.86 -5.08
N THR A 40 -3.08 8.35 -4.02
CA THR A 40 -1.93 7.71 -3.39
C THR A 40 -2.27 7.39 -1.94
N PHE A 41 -1.91 6.20 -1.51
CA PHE A 41 -2.02 5.75 -0.13
C PHE A 41 -0.64 5.33 0.37
N THR A 42 -0.22 5.94 1.48
CA THR A 42 1.11 5.70 2.08
C THR A 42 0.96 5.09 3.45
N LEU A 43 1.70 3.99 3.69
CA LEU A 43 1.84 3.36 4.99
C LEU A 43 3.28 3.52 5.48
N GLU A 44 3.43 4.07 6.68
CA GLU A 44 4.69 4.14 7.41
C GLU A 44 4.77 2.96 8.39
N PHE A 45 5.94 2.33 8.47
CA PHE A 45 6.17 1.16 9.31
C PHE A 45 7.62 1.05 9.81
N GLU A 46 7.82 0.30 10.89
CA GLU A 46 9.14 -0.03 11.44
C GLU A 46 9.43 -1.51 11.14
N LEU A 47 10.27 -1.77 10.13
CA LEU A 47 10.45 -3.12 9.59
C LEU A 47 10.94 -4.12 10.65
N GLU A 48 11.94 -3.74 11.44
CA GLU A 48 12.51 -4.61 12.48
C GLU A 48 11.45 -5.02 13.51
N SER A 49 10.65 -4.04 13.97
CA SER A 49 9.54 -4.29 14.89
C SER A 49 8.52 -5.26 14.29
N MET A 50 8.15 -5.07 13.01
CA MET A 50 7.21 -5.97 12.33
C MET A 50 7.75 -7.39 12.15
N ILE A 51 9.03 -7.56 11.80
CA ILE A 51 9.68 -8.87 11.70
C ILE A 51 9.71 -9.54 13.07
N GLN A 52 10.12 -8.81 14.10
CA GLN A 52 10.24 -9.35 15.46
C GLN A 52 8.88 -9.81 16.00
N VAL A 53 7.83 -9.04 15.76
CA VAL A 53 6.45 -9.42 16.10
C VAL A 53 5.96 -10.60 15.27
N ARG A 54 6.28 -10.65 13.96
CA ARG A 54 5.92 -11.77 13.09
C ARG A 54 6.54 -13.09 13.55
N TRP A 55 7.79 -13.05 14.02
CA TRP A 55 8.46 -14.20 14.63
C TRP A 55 7.84 -14.59 15.96
N LEU A 56 7.51 -13.62 16.82
CA LEU A 56 6.93 -13.89 18.13
C LEU A 56 5.49 -14.43 18.06
N LEU A 57 4.66 -13.85 17.21
CA LEU A 57 3.21 -14.09 17.19
C LEU A 57 2.74 -14.99 16.05
N GLY A 58 3.58 -15.25 15.04
CA GLY A 58 3.18 -15.99 13.85
C GLY A 58 2.31 -15.19 12.86
N PHE A 59 2.01 -13.93 13.15
CA PHE A 59 1.26 -13.01 12.27
C PHE A 59 1.73 -11.56 12.43
N ILE A 60 1.33 -10.69 11.50
CA ILE A 60 1.66 -9.26 11.51
C ILE A 60 0.44 -8.45 11.96
N PRO A 61 0.45 -7.81 13.14
CA PRO A 61 -0.67 -7.01 13.59
C PRO A 61 -0.73 -5.64 12.89
N ILE A 62 -1.91 -5.29 12.38
CA ILE A 62 -2.20 -4.04 11.65
C ILE A 62 -1.98 -2.78 12.50
N ASN A 63 -2.04 -2.89 13.83
CA ASN A 63 -1.99 -1.76 14.76
C ASN A 63 -0.61 -1.05 14.82
N GLN A 64 0.44 -1.63 14.23
CA GLN A 64 1.75 -1.00 14.13
C GLN A 64 1.91 -0.09 12.91
N ILE A 65 0.92 -0.05 12.02
CA ILE A 65 0.96 0.69 10.77
C ILE A 65 0.44 2.12 11.00
N LYS A 66 1.24 3.13 10.68
CA LYS A 66 0.79 4.53 10.66
C LYS A 66 0.41 4.93 9.23
N THR A 67 -0.78 5.51 9.06
CA THR A 67 -1.26 5.99 7.76
C THR A 67 -0.94 7.46 7.59
N CYS A 68 -0.31 7.84 6.47
CA CYS A 68 -0.01 9.24 6.16
C CYS A 68 -0.83 9.76 4.96
N LYS A 69 -0.82 11.10 4.81
CA LYS A 69 -1.79 11.92 4.06
C LYS A 69 -2.16 11.43 2.65
N ARG A 70 -3.46 11.53 2.37
CA ARG A 70 -4.11 11.36 1.06
C ARG A 70 -3.94 12.64 0.23
N ASN A 71 -3.28 12.55 -0.93
CA ASN A 71 -3.30 13.61 -1.94
C ASN A 71 -4.25 13.17 -3.07
N ASP A 72 -5.51 13.62 -3.01
CA ASP A 72 -6.49 13.38 -4.07
C ASP A 72 -6.39 14.52 -5.10
N GLU A 73 -5.99 14.21 -6.34
CA GLU A 73 -6.05 15.17 -7.46
C GLU A 73 -7.43 15.14 -8.16
N LEU A 74 -8.18 14.03 -8.03
CA LEU A 74 -9.55 13.84 -8.52
C LEU A 74 -10.31 12.84 -7.62
N THR A 75 -11.62 13.05 -7.43
CA THR A 75 -12.42 12.31 -6.43
C THR A 75 -12.75 10.89 -6.88
N MET A 76 -12.05 9.92 -6.29
CA MET A 76 -12.39 8.50 -6.33
C MET A 76 -13.50 8.15 -5.33
N SER A 77 -14.26 7.10 -5.61
CA SER A 77 -15.26 6.55 -4.67
C SER A 77 -14.59 5.98 -3.42
N GLU A 78 -15.28 6.00 -2.28
CA GLU A 78 -14.73 5.43 -1.04
C GLU A 78 -14.46 3.93 -1.13
N ASP A 79 -15.22 3.18 -1.94
CA ASP A 79 -14.95 1.75 -2.20
C ASP A 79 -13.60 1.56 -2.90
N GLN A 80 -13.33 2.34 -3.95
CA GLN A 80 -12.03 2.28 -4.64
C GLN A 80 -10.88 2.64 -3.70
N LYS A 81 -11.09 3.66 -2.86
CA LYS A 81 -10.12 4.06 -1.86
C LYS A 81 -9.88 2.97 -0.81
N ASN A 82 -10.91 2.27 -0.36
CA ASN A 82 -10.78 1.16 0.58
C ASN A 82 -10.08 -0.04 -0.06
N LEU A 83 -10.36 -0.34 -1.33
CA LEU A 83 -9.63 -1.36 -2.08
C LEU A 83 -8.13 -1.04 -2.19
N LEU A 84 -7.76 0.22 -2.42
CA LEU A 84 -6.35 0.63 -2.43
C LEU A 84 -5.68 0.43 -1.06
N LYS A 85 -6.38 0.75 0.05
CA LYS A 85 -5.86 0.53 1.40
C LYS A 85 -5.54 -0.94 1.64
N ILE A 86 -6.51 -1.82 1.35
CA ILE A 86 -6.35 -3.28 1.50
C ILE A 86 -5.19 -3.77 0.65
N TRP A 87 -5.15 -3.37 -0.62
CA TRP A 87 -4.07 -3.75 -1.52
C TRP A 87 -2.69 -3.31 -1.01
N CYS A 88 -2.59 -2.11 -0.46
CA CYS A 88 -1.34 -1.60 0.10
C CYS A 88 -0.89 -2.37 1.35
N GLN A 89 -1.82 -2.72 2.23
CA GLN A 89 -1.55 -3.57 3.40
C GLN A 89 -1.03 -4.95 2.98
N VAL A 90 -1.66 -5.58 1.98
CA VAL A 90 -1.19 -6.86 1.42
C VAL A 90 0.23 -6.74 0.87
N LYS A 91 0.56 -5.65 0.19
CA LYS A 91 1.92 -5.42 -0.31
C LYS A 91 2.94 -5.30 0.82
N LEU A 92 2.60 -4.62 1.91
CA LEU A 92 3.44 -4.54 3.10
C LEU A 92 3.66 -5.93 3.73
N PHE A 93 2.59 -6.70 3.92
CA PHE A 93 2.70 -8.02 4.55
C PHE A 93 3.54 -9.00 3.74
N ASN A 94 3.33 -9.05 2.42
CA ASN A 94 4.16 -9.89 1.56
C ASN A 94 5.64 -9.50 1.65
N TYR A 95 5.93 -8.20 1.69
CA TYR A 95 7.30 -7.72 1.83
C TYR A 95 7.92 -8.15 3.17
N VAL A 96 7.20 -8.01 4.28
CA VAL A 96 7.69 -8.43 5.60
C VAL A 96 7.91 -9.94 5.65
N ASP A 97 6.96 -10.74 5.14
CA ASP A 97 7.10 -12.20 5.07
C ASP A 97 8.31 -12.62 4.21
N GLU A 98 8.57 -11.94 3.09
CA GLU A 98 9.78 -12.14 2.28
C GLU A 98 11.06 -11.84 3.08
N LYS A 99 11.06 -10.78 3.90
CA LYS A 99 12.21 -10.44 4.74
C LYS A 99 12.41 -11.42 5.88
N CYS A 100 11.35 -11.89 6.54
CA CYS A 100 11.43 -12.95 7.55
C CYS A 100 12.07 -14.22 6.98
N LYS A 101 11.64 -14.68 5.80
CA LYS A 101 12.18 -15.90 5.17
C LYS A 101 13.67 -15.79 4.85
N ASN A 102 14.13 -14.63 4.41
CA ASN A 102 15.55 -14.44 4.10
C ASN A 102 16.42 -14.41 5.36
N ALA A 103 15.89 -13.90 6.49
CA ALA A 103 16.60 -13.85 7.76
C ALA A 103 16.68 -15.22 8.48
N GLU A 104 15.87 -16.20 8.11
CA GLU A 104 15.95 -17.59 8.62
C GLU A 104 17.04 -18.43 7.93
N ILE A 105 17.59 -17.95 6.81
CA ILE A 105 18.57 -18.66 5.98
C ILE A 105 20.03 -18.27 6.34
N GLU A 106 20.22 -17.20 7.11
CA GLU A 106 21.53 -16.79 7.67
C GLU A 106 21.77 -17.36 9.07
#